data_AF-A0A1I6Y2C8-F1
#
_entry.id   AF-A0A1I6Y2C8-F1
#
_cell.length_a   1.000
_cell.length_b   1.000
_cell.length_c   1.000
_cell.angle_alpha   90.00
_cell.angle_beta   90.00
_cell.angle_gamma   90.00
#
_symmetry.space_group_name_H-M   'P 1'
#
loop_
_entity.id
_entity.type
_entity.pdbx_description
1 polymer ?
#
loop_
_entity_poly.entity_id
_entity_poly.type
_entity_poly.pdbx_seq_one_letter_code
_entity_poly.pdbx_strand_id
1 'polypeptide(L)' 'MNIKTLTAGFLTLLLMGGAAQAMDSAAIEEHMEKINEQYVQTSEQEGEVEALEEKVEALEEMIQMMLDDQDS' A
#
# COMPACT_ATOMS: atom_id res chain seq x y z
N MET A 1 12.00 5.83 15.81
CA MET A 1 10.53 5.75 16.01
C MET A 1 10.10 4.48 15.29
N ASN A 2 9.52 3.49 15.98
CA ASN A 2 9.21 2.19 15.38
C ASN A 2 8.08 2.37 14.35
N ILE A 3 8.41 2.29 13.06
CA ILE A 3 7.47 2.40 11.92
C ILE A 3 6.29 1.41 12.06
N LYS A 4 6.51 0.28 12.73
CA LYS A 4 5.52 -0.79 12.98
C LYS A 4 4.23 -0.33 13.68
N THR A 5 4.21 0.79 14.41
CA THR A 5 2.99 1.28 15.07
C THR A 5 2.21 2.32 14.26
N LEU A 6 2.83 2.94 13.25
CA LEU A 6 2.19 3.94 12.40
C LEU A 6 1.34 3.29 11.31
N THR A 7 1.86 2.21 10.71
CA THR A 7 1.23 1.48 9.60
C THR A 7 -0.10 0.82 10.00
N ALA A 8 -0.20 0.25 11.20
CA ALA A 8 -1.44 -0.38 11.68
C ALA A 8 -2.60 0.62 11.85
N GLY A 9 -2.29 1.86 12.25
CA GLY A 9 -3.29 2.92 12.37
C GLY A 9 -3.79 3.40 11.00
N PHE A 10 -2.88 3.52 10.04
CA PHE A 10 -3.18 3.96 8.69
C PHE A 10 -4.02 2.92 7.92
N LEU A 11 -3.68 1.63 8.03
CA LEU A 11 -4.44 0.55 7.42
C LEU A 11 -5.90 0.50 7.90
N THR A 12 -6.12 0.74 9.20
CA THR A 12 -7.45 0.75 9.80
C THR A 12 -8.28 1.93 9.29
N LEU A 13 -7.66 3.10 9.11
CA LEU A 13 -8.28 4.29 8.50
C LEU A 13 -8.62 4.06 7.02
N LEU A 14 -7.74 3.41 6.26
CA LEU A 14 -7.95 3.06 4.85
C LEU A 14 -9.11 2.08 4.67
N LEU A 15 -9.16 1.03 5.47
CA LEU A 15 -10.22 0.02 5.41
C LEU A 15 -11.58 0.59 5.82
N MET A 16 -11.62 1.57 6.72
CA MET A 16 -12.86 2.24 7.12
C MET A 16 -13.28 3.41 6.20
N GLY A 17 -12.34 4.05 5.49
CA GLY A 17 -12.61 5.26 4.72
C GLY A 17 -12.55 5.15 3.19
N GLY A 18 -11.90 4.11 2.63
CA GLY A 18 -11.39 4.19 1.24
C GLY A 18 -12.04 3.28 0.19
N ALA A 19 -12.93 2.36 0.54
CA ALA A 19 -13.34 1.31 -0.42
C ALA A 19 -14.34 1.75 -1.53
N ALA A 20 -14.74 3.02 -1.62
CA ALA A 20 -15.90 3.41 -2.42
C ALA A 20 -15.63 4.34 -3.62
N GLN A 21 -14.46 4.97 -3.76
CA GLN A 21 -14.30 6.06 -4.73
C GLN A 21 -12.96 5.95 -5.48
N ALA A 22 -13.04 5.83 -6.82
CA ALA A 22 -11.96 6.03 -7.79
C ALA A 22 -10.89 4.91 -7.93
N MET A 23 -11.28 3.79 -8.53
CA MET A 23 -10.33 2.85 -9.17
C MET A 23 -10.63 2.76 -10.67
N ASP A 24 -10.33 3.85 -11.40
CA ASP A 24 -10.38 3.92 -12.88
C ASP A 24 -9.11 4.62 -13.41
N SER A 25 -7.95 4.28 -12.83
CA SER A 25 -6.65 4.79 -13.27
C SER A 25 -5.72 3.61 -13.55
N ALA A 26 -5.37 3.40 -14.82
CA ALA A 26 -4.48 2.33 -15.27
C ALA A 26 -3.11 2.36 -14.56
N ALA A 27 -2.63 3.55 -14.17
CA ALA A 27 -1.40 3.70 -13.40
C ALA A 27 -1.52 3.10 -11.98
N ILE A 28 -2.67 3.26 -11.32
CA ILE A 28 -2.91 2.66 -10.00
C ILE A 28 -2.97 1.13 -10.11
N GLU A 29 -3.59 0.61 -11.17
CA GLU A 29 -3.67 -0.83 -11.43
C GLU A 29 -2.28 -1.44 -11.65
N GLU A 30 -1.42 -0.80 -12.46
CA GLU A 30 -0.04 -1.22 -12.68
C GLU A 30 0.79 -1.21 -11.39
N HIS A 31 0.65 -0.16 -10.57
CA HIS A 31 1.32 -0.10 -9.26
C HIS A 31 0.83 -1.18 -8.29
N MET A 32 -0.49 -1.47 -8.28
CA MET A 32 -1.06 -2.54 -7.45
C MET A 32 -0.61 -3.94 -7.88
N GLU A 33 -0.52 -4.20 -9.19
CA GLU A 33 0.04 -5.47 -9.70
C GLU A 33 1.48 -5.65 -9.25
N LYS A 34 2.30 -4.61 -9.39
CA LYS A 34 3.71 -4.63 -8.96
C LYS A 34 3.87 -4.89 -7.46
N ILE A 35 3.03 -4.26 -6.64
CA ILE A 35 3.00 -4.49 -5.18
C ILE A 35 2.65 -5.95 -4.85
N ASN A 36 1.73 -6.55 -5.59
CA ASN A 36 1.36 -7.96 -5.40
C ASN A 36 2.46 -8.93 -5.85
N GLU A 37 3.13 -8.67 -6.99
CA GLU A 37 4.27 -9.48 -7.43
C GLU A 37 5.40 -9.47 -6.38
N GLN A 38 5.70 -8.28 -5.85
CA GLN A 38 6.72 -8.12 -4.82
C GLN A 38 6.34 -8.84 -3.53
N TYR A 39 5.06 -8.77 -3.11
CA TYR A 39 4.57 -9.54 -1.97
C TYR A 39 4.78 -11.05 -2.12
N VAL A 40 4.46 -11.61 -3.29
CA VAL A 40 4.66 -13.05 -3.54
C VAL A 40 6.14 -13.39 -3.40
N GLN A 41 7.01 -12.59 -4.03
CA GLN A 41 8.46 -12.81 -3.99
C GLN A 41 9.04 -12.71 -2.58
N THR A 42 8.70 -11.65 -1.83
CA THR A 42 9.17 -11.45 -0.46
C THR A 42 8.59 -12.51 0.49
N SER A 43 7.34 -12.93 0.28
CA SER A 43 6.71 -13.96 1.14
C SER A 43 7.42 -15.31 1.03
N GLU A 44 7.93 -15.65 -0.16
CA GLU A 44 8.69 -16.87 -0.41
C GLU A 44 10.13 -16.81 0.14
N GLN A 45 10.73 -15.62 0.23
CA GLN A 45 12.13 -15.44 0.59
C GLN A 45 12.34 -15.08 2.07
N GLU A 46 11.54 -14.15 2.58
CA GLU A 46 11.73 -13.50 3.89
C GLU A 46 10.58 -13.84 4.87
N GLY A 47 9.46 -14.34 4.34
CA GLY A 47 8.31 -14.79 5.10
C GLY A 47 7.14 -13.82 5.04
N GLU A 48 5.97 -14.32 5.40
CA GLU A 48 4.68 -13.63 5.24
C GLU A 48 4.61 -12.29 5.98
N VAL A 49 5.20 -12.20 7.17
CA VAL A 49 5.15 -10.97 7.99
C VAL A 49 5.95 -9.84 7.36
N GLU A 50 7.18 -10.12 6.92
CA GLU A 50 8.04 -9.11 6.28
C GLU A 50 7.43 -8.67 4.95
N ALA A 51 6.91 -9.63 4.17
CA ALA A 51 6.21 -9.35 2.92
C ALA A 51 4.96 -8.47 3.13
N LEU A 52 4.23 -8.68 4.23
CA LEU A 52 3.09 -7.83 4.58
C LEU A 52 3.54 -6.43 5.00
N GLU A 53 4.63 -6.30 5.75
CA GLU A 53 5.17 -4.98 6.13
C GLU A 53 5.59 -4.18 4.89
N GLU A 54 6.33 -4.80 3.95
CA GLU A 54 6.73 -4.17 2.69
C GLU A 54 5.52 -3.80 1.82
N LYS A 55 4.53 -4.70 1.73
CA LYS A 55 3.31 -4.45 0.96
C LYS A 55 2.56 -3.23 1.49
N VAL A 56 2.48 -3.07 2.80
CA VAL A 56 1.80 -1.93 3.42
C VAL A 56 2.56 -0.64 3.17
N GLU A 57 3.89 -0.64 3.29
CA GLU A 57 4.73 0.54 3.00
C GLU A 57 4.57 0.99 1.53
N ALA A 58 4.58 0.06 0.58
CA ALA A 58 4.38 0.38 -0.83
C ALA A 58 2.97 0.93 -1.14
N LEU A 59 1.94 0.46 -0.43
CA LEU A 59 0.58 1.01 -0.54
C LEU A 59 0.49 2.42 0.05
N GLU A 60 1.18 2.69 1.16
CA GLU A 60 1.25 4.02 1.76
C GLU A 60 1.89 5.03 0.81
N GLU A 61 3.02 4.68 0.18
CA GLU A 61 3.68 5.52 -0.83
C GLU A 61 2.76 5.81 -2.03
N MET A 62 2.07 4.78 -2.53
CA MET A 62 1.15 4.92 -3.66
C MET A 62 0.03 5.92 -3.35
N ILE A 63 -0.53 5.86 -2.15
CA ILE A 63 -1.60 6.76 -1.70
C ILE A 63 -1.05 8.18 -1.48
N GLN A 64 0.16 8.31 -0.94
CA GLN A 64 0.78 9.60 -0.74
C GLN A 64 1.03 10.33 -2.07
N MET A 65 1.52 9.63 -3.09
CA MET A 65 1.64 10.17 -4.45
C MET A 65 0.28 10.64 -5.01
N MET A 66 -0.80 9.90 -4.78
CA MET A 66 -2.14 10.30 -5.22
C MET A 66 -2.71 11.52 -4.49
N LEU A 67 -2.34 11.72 -3.22
CA LEU A 67 -2.74 12.89 -2.45
C LEU A 67 -1.95 14.13 -2.90
N ASP A 68 -0.64 13.99 -3.10
CA ASP A 68 0.22 15.07 -3.57
C ASP A 68 -0.19 15.56 -4.98
N ASP A 69 -0.62 14.64 -5.86
CA ASP A 69 -1.14 14.97 -7.20
C ASP A 69 -2.50 15.70 -7.17
N GLN A 70 -3.29 15.57 -6.10
CA GLN A 70 -4.60 16.23 -5.96
C GLN A 70 -4.51 17.67 -5.42
N ASP A 71 -3.41 18.02 -4.74
CA ASP A 71 -3.18 19.36 -4.18
C ASP A 71 -2.51 20.34 -5.17
N SER A 72 -2.25 19.92 -6.42
CA SER A 72 -1.65 20.71 -7.52
C SER A 72 -2.67 21.22 -8.54
#